data_AF-A0AAV2HE78-F1
#
_entry.id   AF-A0AAV2HE78-F1
#
_cell.length_a   1.000
_cell.length_b   1.000
_cell.length_c   1.000
_cell.angle_alpha   90.00
_cell.angle_beta   90.00
_cell.angle_gamma   90.00
#
_symmetry.space_group_name_H-M   'P 1'
#
loop_
_entity.id
_entity.type
_entity.pdbx_description
1 polymer ?
#
loop_
_entity_poly.entity_id
_entity_poly.type
_entity_poly.pdbx_seq_one_letter_code
_entity_poly.pdbx_strand_id
1 'polypeptide(L)'
;FVKVSECSTTGKWRGARYTKGGDEAVVLLFDVNGYIAGIQTGVRKGLPNGYPSQSLRPPFIEDSNSYYITAYFVDPAIICRRGRSDAEFQEQGTGTDLYIQNGTVPENSLLMPRSQSDLVNTKWVEGMCFYTMGGSFWLRFSFYTVGGSCW
;
A
#
# COMPACT_ATOMS: atom_id res chain seq x y z
N PHE A 1 -5.67 17.71 -10.76
CA PHE A 1 -5.91 16.27 -10.69
C PHE A 1 -7.28 15.98 -11.28
N VAL A 2 -7.42 14.86 -12.00
CA VAL A 2 -8.69 14.44 -12.62
C VAL A 2 -9.12 13.14 -11.97
N LYS A 3 -10.41 13.03 -11.63
CA LYS A 3 -10.99 11.81 -11.07
C LYS A 3 -11.07 10.74 -12.15
N VAL A 4 -10.52 9.56 -11.87
CA VAL A 4 -10.52 8.42 -12.81
C VAL A 4 -11.41 7.27 -12.36
N SER A 5 -11.73 7.17 -11.06
CA SER A 5 -12.76 6.25 -10.59
C SER A 5 -13.41 6.72 -9.28
N GLU A 6 -14.65 6.29 -9.07
CA GLU A 6 -15.39 6.47 -7.83
C GLU A 6 -14.86 5.57 -6.70
N CYS A 7 -15.21 5.92 -5.45
CA CYS A 7 -15.01 5.03 -4.31
C CYS A 7 -16.00 3.87 -4.41
N SER A 8 -15.52 2.63 -4.34
CA SER A 8 -16.39 1.44 -4.38
C SER A 8 -16.05 0.46 -3.26
N THR A 9 -17.10 -0.04 -2.59
CA THR A 9 -17.01 -1.10 -1.58
C THR A 9 -16.86 -2.50 -2.19
N THR A 10 -17.16 -2.65 -3.48
CA THR A 10 -17.00 -3.92 -4.23
C THR A 10 -15.81 -3.90 -5.17
N GLY A 11 -15.10 -2.77 -5.27
CA GLY A 11 -13.93 -2.60 -6.12
C GLY A 11 -12.70 -3.36 -5.61
N LYS A 12 -11.69 -3.49 -6.48
CA LYS A 12 -10.40 -4.11 -6.15
C LYS A 12 -9.52 -3.25 -5.23
N TRP A 13 -9.89 -1.99 -5.01
CA TRP A 13 -9.24 -1.05 -4.10
C TRP A 13 -10.30 -0.21 -3.40
N ARG A 14 -9.89 0.54 -2.39
CA ARG A 14 -10.72 1.50 -1.69
C ARG A 14 -10.27 2.92 -2.03
N GLY A 15 -11.21 3.84 -2.09
CA GLY A 15 -10.97 5.23 -2.41
C GLY A 15 -11.34 5.62 -3.84
N ALA A 16 -11.77 6.86 -3.99
CA ALA A 16 -11.89 7.51 -5.29
C ALA A 16 -10.48 7.85 -5.80
N ARG A 17 -10.19 7.47 -7.05
CA ARG A 17 -8.86 7.61 -7.66
C ARG A 17 -8.74 8.94 -8.40
N TYR A 18 -7.63 9.62 -8.23
CA TYR A 18 -7.30 10.86 -8.92
C TYR A 18 -5.88 10.82 -9.48
N THR A 19 -5.71 11.21 -10.74
CA THR A 19 -4.40 11.25 -11.41
C THR A 19 -4.07 12.66 -11.88
N LYS A 20 -2.78 12.94 -12.09
CA LYS A 20 -2.32 14.20 -12.66
C LYS A 20 -2.03 14.01 -14.14
N GLY A 21 -2.85 14.61 -15.01
CA GLY A 21 -2.62 14.55 -16.46
C GLY A 21 -2.68 13.13 -17.05
N GLY A 22 -3.43 12.21 -16.44
CA GLY A 22 -3.49 10.82 -16.86
C GLY A 22 -2.24 9.99 -16.52
N ASP A 23 -1.31 10.55 -15.74
CA ASP A 23 -0.14 9.82 -15.25
C ASP A 23 -0.56 8.84 -14.14
N GLU A 24 -0.36 7.54 -14.40
CA GLU A 24 -0.65 6.45 -13.47
C GLU A 24 0.50 6.18 -12.47
N ALA A 25 1.64 6.87 -12.61
CA ALA A 25 2.76 6.72 -11.67
C ALA A 25 2.40 7.17 -10.25
N VAL A 26 1.55 8.20 -10.13
CA VAL A 26 1.03 8.68 -8.85
C VAL A 26 -0.48 8.85 -8.93
N VAL A 27 -1.19 7.93 -8.30
CA VAL A 27 -2.64 7.98 -8.14
C VAL A 27 -2.95 8.29 -6.69
N LEU A 28 -3.71 9.35 -6.44
CA LEU A 28 -4.19 9.69 -5.10
C LEU A 28 -5.52 9.00 -4.85
N LEU A 29 -5.68 8.44 -3.64
CA LEU A 29 -6.91 7.85 -3.17
C LEU A 29 -7.56 8.76 -2.13
N PHE A 30 -8.85 9.02 -2.30
CA PHE A 30 -9.65 9.79 -1.35
C PHE A 30 -10.79 8.95 -0.80
N ASP A 31 -11.12 9.12 0.47
CA ASP A 31 -12.31 8.53 1.06
C ASP A 31 -13.60 9.16 0.53
N VAL A 32 -14.74 8.59 0.93
CA VAL A 32 -16.07 9.06 0.49
C VAL A 32 -16.38 10.51 0.88
N ASN A 33 -15.69 11.06 1.89
CA ASN A 33 -15.86 12.43 2.36
C ASN A 33 -14.84 13.40 1.74
N GLY A 34 -13.93 12.91 0.89
CA GLY A 34 -12.96 13.73 0.17
C GLY A 34 -11.63 13.94 0.88
N TYR A 35 -11.32 13.16 1.92
CA TYR A 35 -10.02 13.20 2.59
C TYR A 35 -9.05 12.16 2.02
N ILE A 36 -7.77 12.52 1.93
CA ILE A 36 -6.73 11.63 1.36
C ILE A 36 -6.59 10.34 2.18
N ALA A 37 -6.91 9.20 1.58
CA ALA A 37 -6.95 7.91 2.26
C ALA A 37 -5.79 6.99 1.88
N GLY A 38 -5.06 7.31 0.81
CA GLY A 38 -3.94 6.50 0.34
C GLY A 38 -3.36 6.96 -0.98
N ILE A 39 -2.45 6.16 -1.50
CA ILE A 39 -1.79 6.36 -2.78
C ILE A 39 -1.68 5.03 -3.54
N GLN A 40 -1.59 5.10 -4.86
CA GLN A 40 -1.23 3.98 -5.72
C GLN A 40 -0.15 4.40 -6.70
N THR A 41 0.64 3.41 -7.12
CA THR A 41 1.56 3.52 -8.25
C THR A 41 1.21 2.44 -9.26
N GLY A 42 1.04 2.86 -10.51
CA GLY A 42 0.83 2.00 -11.67
C GLY A 42 2.14 1.59 -12.32
N VAL A 43 2.19 0.34 -12.79
CA VAL A 43 3.27 -0.23 -13.57
C VAL A 43 2.65 -0.89 -14.81
N ARG A 44 3.08 -0.47 -16.00
CA ARG A 44 2.52 -1.01 -17.25
C ARG A 44 2.78 -2.52 -17.38
N LYS A 45 1.83 -3.25 -17.96
CA LYS A 45 2.02 -4.65 -18.33
C LYS A 45 2.98 -4.79 -19.51
N GLY A 46 3.55 -5.98 -19.65
CA GLY A 46 4.35 -6.34 -20.83
C GLY A 46 5.70 -5.62 -20.89
N LEU A 47 6.26 -5.21 -19.76
CA LEU A 47 7.62 -4.69 -19.72
C LEU A 47 8.59 -5.77 -20.26
N PRO A 48 9.61 -5.39 -21.06
CA PRO A 48 10.54 -6.35 -21.68
C PRO A 48 11.26 -7.28 -20.70
N ASN A 49 11.41 -6.86 -19.44
CA ASN A 49 12.03 -7.62 -18.37
C ASN A 49 11.07 -8.57 -17.63
N GLY A 50 9.79 -8.65 -18.03
CA GLY A 50 8.79 -9.51 -17.40
C GLY A 50 8.34 -9.06 -16.01
N TYR A 51 8.57 -7.80 -15.63
CA TYR A 51 8.16 -7.26 -14.33
C TYR A 51 6.65 -6.91 -14.29
N PRO A 52 5.96 -7.14 -13.16
CA PRO A 52 6.40 -7.87 -11.97
C PRO A 52 6.42 -9.38 -12.21
N SER A 53 7.44 -10.05 -11.68
CA SER A 53 7.54 -11.52 -11.72
C SER A 53 6.42 -12.15 -10.90
N GLN A 54 6.03 -13.39 -11.21
CA GLN A 54 4.87 -14.05 -10.60
C GLN A 54 4.95 -14.14 -9.07
N SER A 55 6.15 -14.34 -8.52
CA SER A 55 6.41 -14.39 -7.08
C SER A 55 6.20 -13.04 -6.36
N LEU A 56 6.29 -11.93 -7.09
CA LEU A 56 6.09 -10.59 -6.56
C LEU A 56 4.65 -10.10 -6.71
N ARG A 57 3.77 -10.84 -7.40
CA ARG A 57 2.42 -10.37 -7.75
C ARG A 57 1.42 -10.15 -6.61
N PRO A 58 1.49 -10.74 -5.41
CA PRO A 58 0.44 -10.52 -4.39
C PRO A 58 0.09 -9.03 -4.11
N PRO A 59 1.07 -8.10 -3.99
CA PRO A 59 0.78 -6.67 -3.90
C PRO A 59 0.48 -5.97 -5.24
N PHE A 60 0.74 -6.59 -6.40
CA PHE A 60 0.48 -6.02 -7.72
C PHE A 60 -0.91 -6.42 -8.21
N ILE A 61 -1.86 -5.52 -8.03
CA ILE A 61 -3.25 -5.75 -8.40
C ILE A 61 -3.47 -5.35 -9.85
N GLU A 62 -4.00 -6.28 -10.62
CA GLU A 62 -4.23 -6.09 -12.04
C GLU A 62 -5.44 -5.17 -12.30
N ASP A 63 -5.22 -4.08 -13.04
CA ASP A 63 -6.29 -3.20 -13.54
C ASP A 63 -6.00 -2.80 -14.99
N SER A 64 -6.91 -3.16 -15.90
CA SER A 64 -6.84 -2.82 -17.32
C SER A 64 -5.50 -3.19 -17.98
N ASN A 65 -4.62 -2.23 -18.27
CA ASN A 65 -3.31 -2.46 -18.90
C ASN A 65 -2.10 -2.27 -17.95
N SER A 66 -2.37 -2.13 -16.65
CA SER A 66 -1.36 -1.84 -15.64
C SER A 66 -1.54 -2.77 -14.42
N TYR A 67 -0.47 -2.91 -13.65
CA TYR A 67 -0.48 -3.42 -12.29
C TYR A 67 -0.38 -2.26 -11.32
N TYR A 68 -1.10 -2.31 -10.21
CA TYR A 68 -1.09 -1.26 -9.20
C TYR A 68 -0.62 -1.82 -7.86
N ILE A 69 0.30 -1.10 -7.22
CA ILE A 69 0.58 -1.26 -5.80
C ILE A 69 -0.17 -0.18 -5.05
N THR A 70 -0.86 -0.56 -3.98
CA THR A 70 -1.69 0.36 -3.20
C THR A 70 -1.23 0.43 -1.75
N ALA A 71 -1.09 1.65 -1.26
CA ALA A 71 -0.85 1.96 0.13
C ALA A 71 -2.00 2.81 0.69
N TYR A 72 -2.56 2.42 1.83
CA TYR A 72 -3.58 3.18 2.54
C TYR A 72 -2.99 3.78 3.81
N PHE A 73 -3.39 5.01 4.13
CA PHE A 73 -3.04 5.71 5.36
C PHE A 73 -4.10 5.53 6.45
N VAL A 74 -5.22 4.92 6.09
CA VAL A 74 -6.42 4.73 6.90
C VAL A 74 -6.91 3.31 6.66
N ASP A 75 -7.57 2.70 7.65
CA ASP A 75 -8.16 1.37 7.51
C ASP A 75 -9.04 1.29 6.24
N PRO A 76 -8.70 0.41 5.27
CA PRO A 76 -9.47 0.23 4.04
C PRO A 76 -10.96 -0.01 4.24
N ALA A 77 -11.35 -0.64 5.36
CA ALA A 77 -12.73 -0.97 5.66
C ALA A 77 -13.63 0.27 5.81
N ILE A 78 -13.08 1.42 6.22
CA ILE A 78 -13.89 2.63 6.44
C ILE A 78 -13.90 3.58 5.23
N ILE A 79 -12.89 3.53 4.36
CA ILE A 79 -12.62 4.50 3.28
C ILE A 79 -13.86 4.76 2.40
N CYS A 80 -14.51 3.70 1.89
CA CYS A 80 -15.69 3.84 1.03
C CYS A 80 -17.03 3.64 1.74
N ARG A 81 -17.04 3.31 3.04
CA ARG A 81 -18.28 3.05 3.78
C ARG A 81 -18.76 4.29 4.52
N ARG A 82 -17.88 4.88 5.34
CA ARG A 82 -18.18 6.07 6.16
C ARG A 82 -17.24 7.22 5.84
N GLY A 83 -16.00 6.92 5.48
CA GLY A 83 -14.92 7.90 5.42
C GLY A 83 -14.56 8.43 6.79
N ARG A 84 -13.58 9.34 6.84
CA ARG A 84 -13.25 10.09 8.05
C ARG A 84 -14.10 11.35 8.15
N SER A 85 -14.43 11.72 9.38
CA SER A 85 -15.02 13.02 9.70
C SER A 85 -13.95 14.10 9.77
N ASP A 86 -14.37 15.37 9.74
CA ASP A 86 -13.49 16.52 9.86
C ASP A 86 -12.67 16.48 11.15
N ALA A 87 -13.30 16.09 12.27
CA ALA A 87 -12.62 15.97 13.56
C ALA A 87 -11.52 14.90 13.53
N GLU A 88 -11.82 13.71 12.97
CA GLU A 88 -10.84 12.63 12.81
C GLU A 88 -9.68 13.07 11.89
N PHE A 89 -9.97 13.81 10.82
CA PHE A 89 -8.92 14.34 9.94
C PHE A 89 -8.04 15.40 10.61
N GLN A 90 -8.62 16.29 11.43
CA GLN A 90 -7.84 17.29 12.17
C GLN A 90 -6.92 16.67 13.22
N GLU A 91 -7.36 15.59 13.87
CA GLU A 91 -6.56 14.90 14.90
C GLU A 91 -5.48 13.99 14.27
N GLN A 92 -5.84 13.23 13.23
CA GLN A 92 -4.99 12.19 12.65
C GLN A 92 -4.18 12.67 11.43
N GLY A 93 -4.52 13.85 10.90
CA GLY A 93 -3.95 14.37 9.66
C GLY A 93 -4.19 13.43 8.47
N THR A 94 -3.10 13.05 7.79
CA THR A 94 -3.18 12.22 6.57
C THR A 94 -3.63 10.78 6.87
N GLY A 95 -3.39 10.28 8.09
CA GLY A 95 -3.76 8.93 8.50
C GLY A 95 -3.02 8.46 9.76
N THR A 96 -3.44 7.32 10.32
CA THR A 96 -2.90 6.79 11.60
C THR A 96 -1.89 5.67 11.42
N ASP A 97 -2.03 4.92 10.32
CA ASP A 97 -1.35 3.65 10.08
C ASP A 97 -1.07 3.49 8.59
N LEU A 98 -0.12 2.64 8.23
CA LEU A 98 0.21 2.35 6.84
C LEU A 98 -0.21 0.92 6.51
N TYR A 99 -1.09 0.75 5.54
CA TYR A 99 -1.53 -0.56 5.06
C TYR A 99 -1.08 -0.76 3.62
N ILE A 100 -0.42 -1.87 3.33
CA ILE A 100 -0.07 -2.24 1.95
C ILE A 100 -1.00 -3.33 1.48
N GLN A 101 -1.70 -3.05 0.37
CA GLN A 101 -2.63 -4.02 -0.19
C GLN A 101 -1.88 -5.27 -0.67
N ASN A 102 -2.32 -6.43 -0.21
CA ASN A 102 -1.69 -7.71 -0.51
C ASN A 102 -2.74 -8.74 -0.96
N GLY A 103 -3.28 -8.52 -2.16
CA GLY A 103 -4.35 -9.31 -2.75
C GLY A 103 -5.54 -8.46 -3.20
N THR A 104 -6.55 -9.11 -3.76
CA THR A 104 -7.73 -8.44 -4.36
C THR A 104 -8.72 -7.91 -3.33
N VAL A 105 -8.59 -8.29 -2.06
CA VAL A 105 -9.45 -7.86 -0.95
C VAL A 105 -8.71 -6.76 -0.16
N PRO A 106 -9.11 -5.48 -0.29
CA PRO A 106 -8.42 -4.37 0.37
C PRO A 106 -8.45 -4.45 1.90
N GLU A 107 -9.48 -5.03 2.50
CA GLU A 107 -9.60 -5.17 3.96
C GLU A 107 -8.55 -6.13 4.55
N ASN A 108 -7.97 -7.01 3.73
CA ASN A 108 -6.90 -7.91 4.13
C ASN A 108 -5.50 -7.30 3.87
N SER A 109 -5.41 -5.98 3.78
CA SER A 109 -4.14 -5.28 3.60
C SER A 109 -3.20 -5.54 4.77
N LEU A 110 -1.90 -5.64 4.48
CA LEU A 110 -0.88 -5.82 5.49
C LEU A 110 -0.68 -4.52 6.25
N LEU A 111 -0.98 -4.51 7.54
CA LEU A 111 -0.63 -3.40 8.43
C LEU A 111 0.90 -3.37 8.62
N MET A 112 1.49 -2.21 8.37
CA MET A 112 2.91 -1.98 8.64
C MET A 112 3.12 -1.81 10.15
N PRO A 113 4.02 -2.59 10.75
CA PRO A 113 4.36 -2.46 12.16
C PRO A 113 5.04 -1.11 12.43
N ARG A 114 4.68 -0.48 13.55
CA ARG A 114 5.24 0.82 13.96
C ARG A 114 6.38 0.67 14.96
N SER A 115 6.38 -0.42 15.72
CA SER A 115 7.43 -0.76 16.67
C SER A 115 8.10 -2.08 16.31
N GLN A 116 9.38 -2.20 16.63
CA GLN A 116 10.13 -3.44 16.48
C GLN A 116 9.55 -4.59 17.33
N SER A 117 8.96 -4.27 18.48
CA SER A 117 8.24 -5.25 19.32
C SER A 117 7.12 -5.96 18.56
N ASP A 118 6.53 -5.28 17.57
CA ASP A 118 5.38 -5.77 16.81
C ASP A 118 5.82 -6.73 15.68
N LEU A 119 7.13 -6.91 15.50
CA LEU A 119 7.72 -7.83 14.50
C LEU A 119 7.81 -9.26 15.00
N VAL A 120 7.67 -9.50 16.31
CA VAL A 120 7.75 -10.83 16.90
C VAL A 120 6.65 -11.72 16.31
N ASN A 121 7.02 -12.93 15.85
CA ASN A 121 6.13 -13.89 15.19
C ASN A 121 5.51 -13.44 13.85
N THR A 122 6.10 -12.43 13.19
CA THR A 122 5.66 -12.00 11.85
C THR A 122 6.58 -12.53 10.74
N LYS A 123 6.23 -12.25 9.47
CA LYS A 123 7.07 -12.56 8.30
C LYS A 123 8.20 -11.55 8.06
N TRP A 124 8.32 -10.54 8.93
CA TRP A 124 9.39 -9.57 8.85
C TRP A 124 10.69 -10.21 9.33
N VAL A 125 11.73 -10.12 8.50
CA VAL A 125 13.06 -10.62 8.82
C VAL A 125 13.99 -9.43 9.01
N GLU A 126 14.90 -9.55 9.97
CA GLU A 126 15.98 -8.58 10.11
C GLU A 126 16.87 -8.62 8.87
N GLY A 127 17.12 -7.44 8.33
CA GLY A 127 17.94 -7.21 7.16
C GLY A 127 19.40 -6.97 7.50
N MET A 128 20.18 -6.63 6.47
CA MET A 128 21.54 -6.16 6.71
C MET A 128 21.52 -4.79 7.39
N CYS A 129 22.36 -4.64 8.41
CA CYS A 129 22.66 -3.37 9.03
C CYS A 129 23.52 -2.51 8.08
N PHE A 130 23.00 -1.37 7.63
CA PHE A 130 23.77 -0.40 6.83
C PHE A 130 24.38 0.64 7.77
N TYR A 131 25.69 0.91 7.62
CA TYR A 131 26.38 1.94 8.40
C TYR A 131 25.63 3.28 8.25
N THR A 132 25.32 3.94 9.37
CA THR A 132 24.49 5.17 9.51
C THR A 132 22.97 5.07 9.31
N MET A 133 22.40 3.97 8.81
CA MET A 133 20.94 3.84 8.60
C MET A 133 20.21 3.04 9.68
N GLY A 134 20.94 2.44 10.63
CA GLY A 134 20.37 1.59 11.68
C GLY A 134 19.95 0.20 11.17
N GLY A 135 19.16 -0.50 11.97
CA GLY A 135 18.60 -1.81 11.63
C GLY A 135 17.50 -1.69 10.57
N SER A 136 17.58 -2.50 9.51
CA SER A 136 16.57 -2.57 8.45
C SER A 136 15.78 -3.87 8.58
N PHE A 137 14.47 -3.84 8.31
CA PHE A 137 13.63 -5.05 8.28
C PHE A 137 13.04 -5.25 6.88
N TRP A 138 13.02 -6.49 6.41
CA TRP A 138 12.46 -6.86 5.12
C TRP A 138 11.25 -7.75 5.30
N LEU A 139 10.17 -7.46 4.57
CA LEU A 139 9.02 -8.35 4.53
C LEU A 139 9.30 -9.51 3.56
N ARG A 140 9.26 -10.73 4.07
CA ARG A 140 9.56 -11.93 3.26
C ARG A 140 8.34 -12.36 2.43
N PHE A 141 8.37 -12.02 1.14
CA PHE A 141 7.36 -12.49 0.16
C PHE A 141 7.69 -13.87 -0.45
N SER A 142 8.96 -14.32 -0.41
CA SER A 142 9.41 -15.64 -0.91
C SER A 142 10.63 -16.17 -0.12
N PHE A 143 10.92 -17.47 -0.24
CA PHE A 143 11.87 -18.26 0.58
C PHE A 143 13.37 -17.91 0.46
N TYR A 144 13.79 -16.70 0.14
CA TYR A 144 15.21 -16.33 0.21
C TYR A 144 15.60 -15.90 1.63
N THR A 145 16.64 -16.53 2.17
CA THR A 145 17.29 -16.17 3.44
C THR A 145 18.15 -14.94 3.21
N VAL A 146 17.78 -13.81 3.82
CA VAL A 146 18.70 -12.69 4.05
C VAL A 146 19.09 -12.82 5.51
N GLY A 147 20.25 -13.43 5.77
CA GLY A 147 20.79 -13.61 7.10
C GLY A 147 21.90 -12.59 7.34
N GLY A 148 21.64 -11.63 8.20
CA GLY A 148 22.66 -10.74 8.76
C GLY A 148 22.22 -10.39 10.17
N SER A 149 22.87 -10.95 11.19
CA SER A 149 22.62 -10.59 12.58
C SER A 149 23.30 -9.25 12.87
N CYS A 150 22.57 -8.31 13.45
CA CYS A 150 23.17 -7.11 14.03
C CYS A 150 23.74 -7.45 15.43
N TRP A 151 24.92 -6.92 15.73
CA TRP A 151 25.68 -7.17 16.96
C TRP A 151 25.09 -6.46 18.17
#